data_AF-A0A7W7L7J1-F1
#
_entry.id   AF-A0A7W7L7J1-F1
#
_cell.length_a   1.000
_cell.length_b   1.000
_cell.length_c   1.000
_cell.angle_alpha   90.00
_cell.angle_beta   90.00
_cell.angle_gamma   90.00
#
_symmetry.space_group_name_H-M   'P 1'
#
loop_
_entity.id
_entity.type
_entity.pdbx_description
1 polymer ?
#
loop_
_entity_poly.entity_id
_entity_poly.type
_entity_poly.pdbx_seq_one_letter_code
_entity_poly.pdbx_strand_id
1 'polypeptide(L)'
;MERYDSEFHSGFTRWIEQRTAPEDRDDSIEVFGVLARAYGLTADVADVVAAMTGTTVGEVVAAYKADNTEWARTQAVFDRPDLVALEAHLGTIARRH
;
A
#
# COMPACT_ATOMS: atom_id res chain seq x y z
N MET A 1 19.18 7.82 15.67
CA MET A 1 17.83 7.31 15.43
C MET A 1 17.89 6.65 14.07
N GLU A 2 18.05 5.33 14.04
CA GLU A 2 18.05 4.57 12.79
C GLU A 2 16.67 4.71 12.17
N ARG A 3 16.60 5.34 10.99
CA ARG A 3 15.40 5.27 10.15
C ARG A 3 15.30 3.81 9.71
N TYR A 4 14.30 3.10 10.24
CA TYR A 4 13.91 1.83 9.67
C TYR A 4 13.41 2.11 8.25
N ASP A 5 14.25 1.86 7.25
CA ASP A 5 13.98 1.96 5.81
C ASP A 5 13.01 0.84 5.36
N SER A 6 11.86 0.75 6.01
CA SER A 6 10.77 -0.12 5.60
C SER A 6 9.44 0.62 5.77
N GLU A 7 9.39 1.86 5.27
CA GLU A 7 8.11 2.53 5.04
C GLU A 7 7.39 1.76 3.93
N PHE A 8 6.28 1.14 4.30
CA PHE A 8 5.44 0.41 3.37
C PHE A 8 4.83 1.40 2.37
N HIS A 9 5.45 1.53 1.21
CA HIS A 9 4.94 2.34 0.11
C HIS A 9 4.13 1.47 -0.84
N SER A 10 2.81 1.47 -0.65
CA SER A 10 1.89 0.85 -1.62
C SER A 10 2.01 1.51 -3.00
N GLY A 11 1.59 0.80 -4.06
CA GLY A 11 1.49 1.40 -5.39
C GLY A 11 0.54 2.59 -5.41
N PHE A 12 -0.48 2.60 -4.53
CA PHE A 12 -1.36 3.74 -4.31
C PHE A 12 -0.64 4.93 -3.64
N THR A 13 0.16 4.70 -2.59
CA THR A 13 1.00 5.72 -1.95
C THR A 13 1.92 6.39 -2.99
N ARG A 14 2.63 5.58 -3.77
CA ARG A 14 3.51 6.07 -4.84
C ARG A 14 2.75 6.85 -5.92
N TRP A 15 1.52 6.44 -6.24
CA TRP A 15 0.68 7.14 -7.22
C TRP A 15 0.29 8.54 -6.74
N ILE A 16 0.03 8.71 -5.43
CA ILE A 16 -0.27 10.00 -4.79
C ILE A 16 0.97 10.90 -4.82
N GLU A 17 2.14 10.38 -4.43
CA GLU A 17 3.41 11.13 -4.41
C GLU A 17 3.77 11.70 -5.78
N GLN A 18 3.60 10.90 -6.84
CA GLN A 18 3.90 11.31 -8.21
C GLN A 18 3.04 12.49 -8.70
N ARG A 19 1.88 12.71 -8.08
CA ARG A 19 0.91 13.75 -8.44
C ARG A 19 0.87 14.91 -7.45
N THR A 20 1.53 14.76 -6.32
CA THR A 20 1.65 15.83 -5.32
C THR A 20 2.95 16.59 -5.59
N ALA A 21 2.87 17.93 -5.64
CA ALA A 21 4.03 18.78 -5.81
C ALA A 21 5.06 18.49 -4.69
N PRO A 22 6.37 18.47 -4.97
CA PRO A 22 7.39 18.13 -3.98
C PRO A 22 7.30 18.94 -2.68
N GLU A 23 6.95 20.22 -2.79
CA GLU A 23 6.72 21.16 -1.69
C GLU A 23 5.48 20.87 -0.84
N ASP A 24 4.51 20.14 -1.40
CA ASP A 24 3.25 19.78 -0.76
C ASP A 24 3.25 18.32 -0.26
N ARG A 25 4.37 17.60 -0.40
CA ARG A 25 4.52 16.24 0.12
C ARG A 25 4.75 16.27 1.62
N ASP A 26 3.91 15.53 2.34
CA ASP A 26 3.92 15.38 3.79
C ASP A 26 3.61 13.91 4.17
N ASP A 27 3.90 13.56 5.41
CA ASP A 27 3.68 12.25 6.04
C ASP A 27 2.20 11.81 5.96
N SER A 28 1.27 12.75 5.74
CA SER A 28 -0.15 12.45 5.46
C SER A 28 -0.36 11.55 4.23
N ILE A 29 0.53 11.59 3.24
CA ILE A 29 0.45 10.71 2.04
C ILE A 29 0.58 9.23 2.45
N GLU A 30 1.51 8.92 3.34
CA GLU A 30 1.68 7.56 3.86
C GLU A 30 0.44 7.12 4.63
N VAL A 31 -0.12 8.01 5.45
CA VAL A 31 -1.35 7.76 6.21
C VAL A 31 -2.51 7.39 5.28
N PHE A 32 -2.71 8.11 4.18
CA PHE A 32 -3.76 7.77 3.21
C PHE A 32 -3.53 6.40 2.56
N GLY A 33 -2.28 6.07 2.22
CA GLY A 33 -1.91 4.75 1.68
C GLY A 33 -2.22 3.61 2.66
N VAL A 34 -1.82 3.77 3.92
CA VAL A 34 -2.05 2.78 4.99
C VAL A 34 -3.54 2.63 5.27
N LEU A 35 -4.29 3.74 5.41
CA LEU A 35 -5.73 3.69 5.66
C LEU A 35 -6.48 3.01 4.52
N ALA A 36 -6.17 3.37 3.26
CA ALA A 36 -6.78 2.75 2.10
C ALA A 36 -6.49 1.24 2.02
N ARG A 37 -5.29 0.81 2.42
CA ARG A 37 -4.91 -0.60 2.44
C ARG A 37 -5.57 -1.38 3.57
N ALA A 38 -5.59 -0.83 4.79
CA ALA A 38 -6.06 -1.52 5.99
C ALA A 38 -7.60 -1.54 6.11
N TYR A 39 -8.26 -0.44 5.72
CA TYR A 39 -9.69 -0.23 5.96
C TYR A 39 -10.50 -0.03 4.67
N GLY A 40 -9.84 0.04 3.53
CA GLY A 40 -10.45 0.38 2.26
C GLY A 40 -10.47 1.89 2.00
N LEU A 41 -10.65 2.25 0.73
CA LEU A 41 -10.75 3.66 0.33
C LEU A 41 -12.14 4.21 0.69
N THR A 42 -12.20 5.11 1.67
CA THR A 42 -13.42 5.85 2.02
C THR A 42 -13.65 7.03 1.09
N ALA A 43 -14.89 7.53 1.02
CA ALA A 43 -15.21 8.71 0.22
C ALA A 43 -14.41 9.94 0.66
N ASP A 44 -14.34 10.18 1.98
CA ASP A 44 -13.59 11.33 2.54
C ASP A 44 -12.10 11.29 2.16
N VAL A 45 -11.46 10.12 2.25
CA VAL A 45 -10.06 9.96 1.82
C VAL A 45 -9.93 10.18 0.32
N ALA A 46 -10.87 9.68 -0.49
CA ALA A 46 -10.84 9.88 -1.92
C ALA A 46 -11.00 11.35 -2.32
N ASP A 47 -11.85 12.11 -1.63
CA ASP A 47 -12.04 13.55 -1.84
C ASP A 47 -10.78 14.34 -1.45
N VAL A 48 -10.18 14.04 -0.30
CA VAL A 48 -8.95 14.70 0.16
C VAL A 48 -7.79 14.43 -0.79
N VAL A 49 -7.59 13.17 -1.18
CA VAL A 49 -6.54 12.81 -2.14
C VAL A 49 -6.80 13.45 -3.50
N ALA A 50 -8.07 13.53 -3.94
CA ALA A 50 -8.42 14.18 -5.19
C ALA A 50 -8.05 15.67 -5.18
N ALA A 51 -8.40 16.38 -4.10
CA ALA A 51 -8.05 17.78 -3.93
C ALA A 51 -6.53 18.01 -3.88
N MET A 52 -5.81 17.19 -3.11
CA MET A 52 -4.36 17.28 -2.94
C MET A 52 -3.58 17.03 -4.23
N THR A 53 -4.04 16.08 -5.04
CA THR A 53 -3.37 15.69 -6.30
C THR A 53 -3.90 16.43 -7.53
N GLY A 54 -4.87 17.33 -7.36
CA GLY A 54 -5.52 18.04 -8.47
C GLY A 54 -6.22 17.13 -9.48
N THR A 55 -6.66 15.95 -9.05
CA THR A 55 -7.27 14.91 -9.90
C THR A 55 -8.75 14.72 -9.51
N THR A 56 -9.44 13.80 -10.18
CA THR A 56 -10.83 13.46 -9.83
C THR A 56 -10.91 12.29 -8.85
N VAL A 57 -11.98 12.22 -8.05
CA VAL A 57 -12.28 11.06 -7.19
C VAL A 57 -12.31 9.75 -8.00
N GLY A 58 -12.80 9.80 -9.24
CA GLY A 58 -12.80 8.64 -10.14
C GLY A 58 -11.40 8.11 -10.45
N GLU A 59 -10.43 9.01 -10.66
CA GLU A 59 -9.02 8.64 -10.88
C GLU A 59 -8.37 8.08 -9.63
N VAL A 60 -8.69 8.64 -8.45
CA VAL A 60 -8.23 8.10 -7.15
C VAL A 60 -8.75 6.67 -6.95
N VAL A 61 -10.05 6.45 -7.17
CA VAL A 61 -10.66 5.11 -7.07
C VAL A 61 -10.06 4.14 -8.07
N ALA A 62 -9.76 4.58 -9.29
CA ALA A 62 -9.13 3.75 -10.30
C ALA A 62 -7.71 3.32 -9.89
N ALA A 63 -6.91 4.27 -9.37
CA ALA A 63 -5.57 4.00 -8.88
C ALA A 63 -5.57 3.03 -7.69
N TYR A 64 -6.45 3.25 -6.72
CA TYR A 64 -6.64 2.36 -5.58
C TYR A 64 -7.02 0.93 -6.01
N LYS A 65 -7.95 0.78 -6.96
CA LYS A 65 -8.35 -0.53 -7.48
C LYS A 65 -7.21 -1.22 -8.24
N ALA A 66 -6.41 -0.46 -8.99
CA ALA A 66 -5.26 -1.00 -9.70
C ALA A 66 -4.22 -1.56 -8.73
N ASP A 67 -3.86 -0.80 -7.69
CA ASP A 67 -2.95 -1.24 -6.61
C ASP A 67 -3.48 -2.49 -5.89
N ASN A 68 -4.76 -2.51 -5.51
CA ASN A 68 -5.35 -3.68 -4.87
C ASN A 68 -5.36 -4.91 -5.78
N THR A 69 -5.57 -4.72 -7.09
CA THR A 69 -5.52 -5.83 -8.05
C THR A 69 -4.11 -6.40 -8.17
N GLU A 70 -3.10 -5.53 -8.21
CA GLU A 70 -1.69 -5.94 -8.21
C GLU A 70 -1.33 -6.66 -6.91
N TRP A 71 -1.73 -6.09 -5.77
CA TRP A 71 -1.56 -6.71 -4.47
C TRP A 71 -2.19 -8.09 -4.38
N ALA A 72 -3.43 -8.25 -4.88
CA ALA A 72 -4.11 -9.53 -4.90
C ALA A 72 -3.37 -10.58 -5.75
N ARG A 73 -2.76 -10.18 -6.87
CA ARG A 73 -1.92 -11.08 -7.67
C ARG A 73 -0.67 -11.49 -6.91
N THR A 74 -0.02 -10.54 -6.24
CA THR A 74 1.15 -10.81 -5.39
C THR A 74 0.80 -11.76 -4.26
N GLN A 75 -0.32 -11.54 -3.57
CA GLN A 75 -0.77 -12.44 -2.51
C GLN A 75 -1.14 -13.83 -3.02
N ALA A 76 -1.78 -13.94 -4.18
CA ALA A 76 -2.05 -15.24 -4.78
C ALA A 76 -0.77 -16.06 -5.06
N VAL A 77 0.38 -15.42 -5.27
CA VAL A 77 1.67 -16.10 -5.37
C VAL A 77 2.12 -16.62 -4.00
N PHE A 78 2.04 -15.79 -2.97
CA PHE A 78 2.46 -16.18 -1.61
C PHE A 78 1.54 -17.21 -0.95
N ASP A 79 0.23 -17.15 -1.25
CA ASP A 79 -0.77 -18.11 -0.78
C ASP A 79 -0.65 -19.49 -1.46
N ARG A 80 0.32 -19.68 -2.37
CA ARG A 80 0.53 -20.98 -2.99
C ARG A 80 0.94 -22.02 -1.92
N PRO A 81 0.35 -23.23 -1.93
CA PRO A 81 0.57 -24.21 -0.88
C PRO A 81 2.03 -24.62 -0.65
N ASP A 82 2.83 -24.61 -1.72
CA ASP A 82 4.26 -24.90 -1.69
C ASP A 82 5.05 -23.84 -0.92
N LEU A 83 4.75 -22.56 -1.13
CA LEU A 83 5.39 -21.45 -0.39
C LEU A 83 4.92 -21.37 1.06
N VAL A 84 3.63 -21.58 1.32
CA VAL A 84 3.09 -21.65 2.69
C VAL A 84 3.73 -22.80 3.49
N ALA A 85 3.90 -23.97 2.86
CA ALA A 85 4.56 -25.10 3.50
C ALA A 85 6.05 -24.81 3.77
N LEU A 86 6.73 -24.13 2.86
CA LEU A 86 8.12 -23.71 3.04
C LEU A 86 8.25 -22.70 4.19
N GLU A 87 7.38 -21.70 4.26
CA GLU A 87 7.35 -20.71 5.34
C GLU A 87 7.12 -21.38 6.70
N ALA A 88 6.15 -22.29 6.79
CA ALA A 88 5.89 -23.06 8.02
C ALA A 88 7.10 -23.91 8.45
N HIS A 89 7.82 -24.50 7.48
CA HIS A 89 9.04 -25.24 7.74
C HIS A 89 10.17 -24.35 8.28
N LEU A 90 10.41 -23.21 7.63
CA LEU A 90 11.41 -22.22 8.07
C LEU A 90 11.09 -21.68 9.47
N GLY A 91 9.82 -21.34 9.73
CA GLY A 91 9.36 -20.92 11.06
C GLY A 91 9.50 -22.02 12.14
N THR A 92 9.54 -23.29 11.76
CA THR A 92 9.80 -24.40 12.67
C THR A 92 11.29 -24.50 13.01
N ILE A 93 12.18 -24.30 12.04
CA ILE A 93 13.63 -24.26 12.26
C ILE A 93 14.01 -23.07 13.14
N ALA A 94 13.49 -21.87 12.84
CA ALA A 94 13.79 -20.65 13.56
C ALA A 94 13.42 -20.69 15.06
N ARG A 95 12.37 -21.44 15.43
CA ARG A 95 11.94 -21.61 16.83
C ARG A 95 12.72 -22.68 17.61
N ARG A 96 13.53 -23.48 16.93
CA ARG A 96 14.32 -24.58 17.53
C ARG A 96 15.79 -24.21 17.76
N HIS A 97 16.21 -23.03 17.30
CA HIS A 97 17.49 -22.41 17.58
C HIS A 97 17.31 -21.29 18.61
#